data_AF-A0A967JQC4-F1
#
_entry.id   AF-A0A967JQC4-F1
#
_cell.length_a   1.000
_cell.length_b   1.000
_cell.length_c   1.000
_cell.angle_alpha   90.00
_cell.angle_beta   90.00
_cell.angle_gamma   90.00
#
_symmetry.space_group_name_H-M   'P 1'
#
loop_
_entity.id
_entity.type
_entity.pdbx_description
1 polymer ?
#
loop_
_entity_poly.entity_id
_entity_poly.type
_entity_poly.pdbx_seq_one_letter_code
_entity_poly.pdbx_strand_id
1 'polypeptide(L)'
;EMLADIDKETVDFVPNYDETELEPSVLPTRLPNLLVNGSAGIAVGMATNVPPHNLAETVNALIALIDDPMLGVAQLMEQVPGPDFPTAG
;
A
#
# COMPACT_ATOMS: atom_id res chain seq x y z
N GLU A 1 5.55 -12.20 1.57
CA GLU A 1 4.94 -11.16 2.42
C GLU A 1 3.49 -10.86 2.06
N MET A 2 3.10 -10.58 0.80
CA MET A 2 1.69 -10.23 0.49
C MET A 2 0.66 -11.34 0.78
N LEU A 3 1.06 -12.61 0.71
CA LEU A 3 0.22 -13.78 1.01
C LEU A 3 0.52 -14.40 2.38
N ALA A 4 1.36 -13.75 3.19
CA ALA A 4 1.72 -14.30 4.49
C ALA A 4 0.46 -14.40 5.35
N ASP A 5 0.29 -15.55 6.02
CA ASP A 5 -0.81 -15.80 6.96
C ASP A 5 -2.23 -15.83 6.33
N ILE A 6 -2.35 -15.89 5.00
CA ILE A 6 -3.66 -15.91 4.32
C ILE A 6 -4.56 -17.08 4.74
N ASP A 7 -3.97 -18.23 5.07
CA ASP A 7 -4.69 -19.43 5.52
C ASP A 7 -5.11 -19.37 7.01
N LYS A 8 -4.78 -18.29 7.74
CA LYS A 8 -5.07 -18.13 9.17
C LYS A 8 -6.31 -17.28 9.43
N GLU A 9 -7.26 -17.27 8.50
CA GLU A 9 -8.52 -16.51 8.61
C GLU A 9 -8.29 -15.00 8.86
N THR A 10 -7.23 -14.43 8.27
CA THR A 10 -6.86 -13.02 8.48
C THR A 10 -7.66 -12.04 7.62
N VAL A 11 -8.35 -12.54 6.59
CA VAL A 11 -9.11 -11.76 5.62
C VAL A 11 -10.39 -12.50 5.24
N ASP A 12 -11.42 -11.77 4.86
CA ASP A 12 -12.67 -12.35 4.37
C ASP A 12 -12.47 -12.87 2.94
N PHE A 13 -13.05 -14.03 2.66
CA PHE A 13 -13.12 -14.62 1.32
C PHE A 13 -14.51 -14.42 0.73
N VAL A 14 -14.55 -14.11 -0.56
CA VAL A 14 -15.78 -13.87 -1.33
C VAL A 14 -15.86 -14.84 -2.51
N PRO A 15 -17.06 -15.19 -3.00
CA PRO A 15 -17.19 -15.96 -4.22
C PRO A 15 -16.52 -15.25 -5.41
N ASN A 16 -15.87 -16.02 -6.26
CA ASN A 16 -15.36 -15.55 -7.54
C ASN A 16 -16.51 -15.23 -8.52
N TYR A 17 -16.17 -14.79 -9.74
CA TYR A 17 -17.14 -14.27 -10.72
C TYR A 17 -18.26 -15.26 -11.14
N ASP A 18 -18.05 -16.56 -11.02
CA ASP A 18 -19.03 -17.63 -11.34
C ASP A 18 -19.46 -18.47 -10.12
N GLU A 19 -19.10 -18.01 -8.92
CA GLU A 19 -19.41 -18.63 -7.63
C GLU A 19 -18.91 -20.08 -7.44
N THR A 20 -17.90 -20.49 -8.22
CA THR A 20 -17.31 -21.85 -8.13
C THR A 20 -16.16 -21.93 -7.13
N GLU A 21 -15.44 -20.83 -6.91
CA GLU A 21 -14.29 -20.75 -6.00
C GLU A 21 -14.43 -19.54 -5.07
N LEU A 22 -13.62 -19.52 -4.02
CA LEU A 22 -13.51 -18.39 -3.10
C LEU A 22 -12.18 -17.66 -3.32
N GLU A 23 -12.23 -16.33 -3.38
CA GLU A 23 -11.06 -15.47 -3.48
C GLU A 23 -10.99 -14.49 -2.29
N PRO A 24 -9.78 -14.11 -1.84
CA PRO A 24 -9.63 -13.16 -0.74
C PRO A 24 -10.07 -11.75 -1.18
N SER A 25 -10.89 -11.08 -0.37
CA SER A 25 -11.35 -9.71 -0.64
C SER A 25 -10.22 -8.67 -0.61
N VAL A 26 -9.21 -8.91 0.23
CA VAL A 26 -7.95 -8.16 0.30
C VAL A 26 -6.80 -9.12 0.60
N LEU A 27 -5.58 -8.70 0.28
CA LEU A 27 -4.38 -9.46 0.64
C LEU A 27 -3.84 -9.02 2.01
N PRO A 28 -3.45 -9.96 2.90
CA PRO A 28 -2.86 -9.65 4.21
C PRO A 28 -1.40 -9.17 4.09
N THR A 29 -1.18 -8.10 3.34
CA THR A 29 0.16 -7.54 3.14
C THR A 29 0.67 -6.87 4.40
N ARG A 30 1.92 -7.16 4.78
CA ARG A 30 2.61 -6.49 5.89
C ARG A 30 3.27 -5.17 5.48
N LEU A 31 3.37 -4.91 4.17
CA LEU A 31 4.01 -3.71 3.64
C LEU A 31 3.00 -2.83 2.89
N PRO A 32 3.13 -1.49 2.97
CA PRO A 32 2.26 -0.52 2.31
C PRO A 32 2.52 -0.48 0.79
N ASN A 33 2.12 -1.53 0.08
CA ASN A 33 2.48 -1.77 -1.32
C ASN A 33 2.04 -0.66 -2.28
N LEU A 34 0.91 0.00 -1.98
CA LEU A 34 0.38 1.11 -2.78
C LEU A 34 1.38 2.28 -2.87
N LEU A 35 2.04 2.62 -1.76
CA LEU A 35 3.01 3.72 -1.73
C LEU A 35 4.35 3.28 -2.30
N VAL A 36 4.79 2.07 -1.98
CA VAL A 36 6.09 1.54 -2.41
C VAL A 36 6.15 1.36 -3.93
N ASN A 37 5.11 0.75 -4.52
CA ASN A 37 5.10 0.47 -5.97
C ASN A 37 4.30 1.49 -6.79
N GLY A 38 3.46 2.30 -6.15
CA GLY A 38 2.58 3.21 -6.86
C GLY A 38 1.41 2.51 -7.56
N SER A 39 0.68 3.28 -8.36
CA SER A 39 -0.40 2.79 -9.22
C SER A 39 -0.73 3.81 -10.30
N ALA A 40 -1.07 3.32 -11.50
CA ALA A 40 -1.56 4.17 -12.58
C ALA A 40 -2.82 3.53 -13.18
N GLY A 41 -3.90 4.30 -13.31
CA GLY A 41 -5.17 3.79 -13.79
C GLY A 41 -6.11 4.88 -14.29
N ILE A 42 -6.95 4.55 -15.26
CA ILE A 42 -7.95 5.45 -15.85
C ILE A 42 -9.30 4.75 -15.79
N ALA A 43 -10.29 5.42 -15.22
CA ALA A 43 -11.67 4.97 -15.13
C ALA A 43 -12.59 5.94 -15.87
N VAL A 44 -13.91 5.72 -15.80
CA VAL A 44 -14.90 6.62 -16.41
C VAL A 44 -14.98 7.90 -15.58
N GLY A 45 -14.41 9.00 -16.10
CA GLY A 45 -14.42 10.32 -15.48
C GLY A 45 -13.34 10.57 -14.43
N MET A 46 -12.42 9.62 -14.20
CA MET A 46 -11.36 9.72 -13.19
C MET A 46 -10.06 9.11 -13.67
N ALA A 47 -8.94 9.60 -13.15
CA ALA A 47 -7.62 9.01 -13.34
C ALA A 47 -6.85 9.01 -12.02
N THR A 48 -6.01 8.00 -11.82
CA THR A 48 -5.09 7.90 -10.69
C THR A 48 -3.67 7.72 -11.19
N ASN A 49 -2.73 8.40 -10.53
CA ASN A 49 -1.31 8.21 -10.74
C ASN A 49 -0.58 8.47 -9.41
N VAL A 50 -0.11 7.40 -8.79
CA VAL A 50 0.65 7.41 -7.53
C VAL A 50 2.06 6.94 -7.87
N PRO A 51 3.11 7.75 -7.62
CA PRO A 51 4.48 7.35 -7.92
C PRO A 51 5.01 6.38 -6.85
N PRO A 52 6.03 5.57 -7.18
CA PRO A 52 6.70 4.71 -6.22
C PRO A 52 7.48 5.52 -5.18
N HIS A 53 7.59 5.00 -3.97
CA HIS A 53 8.34 5.59 -2.85
C HIS A 53 9.31 4.58 -2.25
N ASN A 54 10.35 5.10 -1.60
CA ASN A 54 11.33 4.25 -0.96
C ASN A 54 10.71 3.47 0.21
N LEU A 55 11.00 2.17 0.28
CA LEU A 55 10.45 1.30 1.33
C LEU A 55 10.91 1.71 2.74
N ALA A 56 12.18 2.07 2.91
CA ALA A 56 12.72 2.41 4.23
C ALA A 56 12.12 3.72 4.74
N GLU A 57 12.03 4.74 3.89
CA GLU A 57 11.39 6.02 4.19
C GLU A 57 9.92 5.84 4.57
N THR A 58 9.18 5.04 3.79
CA THR A 58 7.77 4.76 4.05
C THR A 58 7.57 4.05 5.38
N VAL A 59 8.41 3.05 5.71
CA VAL A 59 8.33 2.34 6.99
C VAL A 59 8.70 3.25 8.17
N ASN A 60 9.72 4.11 8.02
CA ASN A 60 10.09 5.07 9.06
C ASN A 60 8.95 6.08 9.34
N ALA A 61 8.29 6.57 8.28
CA ALA A 61 7.12 7.44 8.42
C ALA A 61 5.96 6.74 9.13
N LEU A 62 5.73 5.44 8.87
CA LEU A 62 4.72 4.65 9.58
C LEU A 62 5.09 4.45 11.05
N ILE A 63 6.36 4.19 11.37
CA ILE A 63 6.82 4.07 12.76
C ILE A 63 6.60 5.41 13.49
N ALA A 64 6.93 6.53 12.86
CA ALA A 64 6.69 7.86 13.43
C ALA A 64 5.19 8.13 13.69
N LEU A 65 4.30 7.64 12.82
CA LEU A 65 2.84 7.72 13.02
C LEU A 65 2.32 6.80 14.13
N ILE A 66 2.97 5.65 14.35
CA ILE A 66 2.65 4.77 15.48
C ILE A 66 3.02 5.48 16.79
N ASP A 67 4.17 6.16 16.84
CA ASP A 67 4.64 6.90 18.01
C ASP A 67 3.81 8.18 18.27
N ASP A 68 3.44 8.91 17.22
CA ASP A 68 2.56 10.08 17.27
C ASP A 68 1.47 10.02 16.19
N PRO A 69 0.25 9.55 16.52
CA PRO A 69 -0.87 9.51 15.58
C PRO A 69 -1.36 10.89 15.10
N MET A 70 -0.95 11.97 15.77
CA MET A 70 -1.31 13.35 15.40
C MET A 70 -0.25 14.03 14.52
N LEU A 71 0.79 13.29 14.12
CA LEU A 71 1.88 13.80 13.29
C LEU A 71 1.34 14.43 12.00
N GLY A 72 1.73 15.67 11.76
CA GLY A 72 1.24 16.44 10.63
C GLY A 72 1.90 16.03 9.31
N VAL A 73 1.24 16.34 8.19
CA VAL A 73 1.75 16.08 6.83
C VAL A 73 3.14 16.69 6.61
N ALA A 74 3.39 17.91 7.11
CA ALA A 74 4.69 18.57 6.96
C ALA A 74 5.84 17.76 7.59
N GLN A 75 5.61 17.14 8.74
CA GLN A 75 6.60 16.32 9.43
C GLN A 75 6.78 14.95 8.75
N LEU A 76 5.70 14.40 8.17
CA LEU A 76 5.80 13.20 7.34
C LEU A 76 6.63 13.41 6.08
N MET A 77 6.53 14.60 5.46
CA MET A 77 7.35 14.96 4.31
C MET A 77 8.85 15.07 4.63
N GLU A 78 9.22 15.30 5.90
CA GLU A 78 10.63 15.24 6.32
C GLU A 78 11.17 13.79 6.32
N GLN A 79 10.29 12.81 6.55
CA GLN A 79 10.62 11.38 6.54
C GLN A 79 10.55 10.76 5.13
N VAL A 80 9.69 11.32 4.26
CA VAL A 80 9.52 10.89 2.86
C VAL A 80 9.77 12.09 1.94
N PRO A 81 11.05 12.39 1.61
CA PRO A 81 11.42 13.58 0.87
C PRO A 81 10.83 13.63 -0.54
N GLY A 82 10.59 12.46 -1.14
CA GLY A 82 9.96 12.37 -2.44
C GLY A 82 9.85 10.95 -3.00
N PRO A 83 9.40 10.83 -4.25
CA PRO A 83 9.29 9.55 -4.94
C PRO A 83 10.65 8.91 -5.27
N ASP A 84 10.67 7.59 -5.33
CA ASP A 84 11.86 6.79 -5.65
C ASP A 84 11.61 5.96 -6.92
N PHE A 85 12.18 6.41 -8.04
CA PHE A 85 11.98 5.76 -9.34
C PHE A 85 13.07 4.72 -9.64
N PRO A 86 12.71 3.53 -10.15
CA PRO A 86 13.66 2.43 -10.37
C PRO A 86 14.75 2.74 -11.40
N THR A 87 14.54 3.74 -12.26
CA THR A 87 15.51 4.15 -13.30
C THR A 87 16.53 5.16 -12.81
N ALA A 88 16.43 5.61 -11.56
CA ALA A 88 16.96 6.91 -11.11
C ALA A 88 16.43 8.08 -11.97
N GLY A 89 16.55 9.30 -11.44
CA GLY A 89 16.15 10.55 -12.07
C GLY A 89 17.15 11.64 -11.73
#